data_AF-A0A2D7VMX7-F1
#
_entry.id   AF-A0A2D7VMX7-F1
#
_cell.length_a   1.000
_cell.length_b   1.000
_cell.length_c   1.000
_cell.angle_alpha   90.00
_cell.angle_beta   90.00
_cell.angle_gamma   90.00
#
_symmetry.space_group_name_H-M   'P 1'
#
loop_
_entity.id
_entity.type
_entity.pdbx_description
1 polymer ?
#
loop_
_entity_poly.entity_id
_entity_poly.type
_entity_poly.pdbx_seq_one_letter_code
_entity_poly.pdbx_strand_id
1 'polypeptide(L)'
;FLAGIFHIVREFQRLSGEELAISRVLENLEAGSAPTEGAEPGSLMVRRYLALEDLHRQHAVINHSALAATLVALESSRVSFPKFVHNVLILTGVFGTIVSLSIALLGASDVITSTTEMGGLSMIIHGMSTALSTTMTAIFAYLFFGYFYLRLMDAQTHVVSRIEEATSRVLLPRFQIEPEKAAEQLTHIVRTAAALVERLDESQAGYAKVAEDMRSLLASYRDEMQRNSEGLIEMTQVLREGFRLNDPNR
;
A
#
# COMPACT_ATOMS: atom_id res chain seq x y z
N PHE A 1 -29.90 25.65 -1.71
CA PHE A 1 -29.76 25.19 -0.32
C PHE A 1 -30.13 23.72 -0.16
N LEU A 2 -31.42 23.33 -0.26
CA LEU A 2 -31.88 21.95 0.01
C LEU A 2 -31.16 20.87 -0.82
N ALA A 3 -30.97 21.11 -2.13
CA ALA A 3 -30.21 20.19 -2.99
C ALA A 3 -28.76 20.00 -2.50
N GLY A 4 -28.12 21.05 -1.97
CA GLY A 4 -26.80 20.96 -1.37
C GLY A 4 -26.82 20.12 -0.09
N ILE A 5 -27.81 20.32 0.78
CA ILE A 5 -27.95 19.53 2.02
C ILE A 5 -28.15 18.06 1.70
N PHE A 6 -29.03 17.75 0.75
CA PHE A 6 -29.24 16.38 0.27
C PHE A 6 -27.93 15.76 -0.23
N HIS A 7 -27.15 16.51 -1.03
CA HIS A 7 -25.86 16.04 -1.51
C HIS A 7 -24.86 15.80 -0.37
N ILE A 8 -24.78 16.70 0.62
CA ILE A 8 -23.92 16.52 1.80
C ILE A 8 -24.30 15.26 2.57
N VAL A 9 -25.59 15.06 2.86
CA VAL A 9 -26.08 13.87 3.58
C VAL A 9 -25.74 12.59 2.81
N ARG A 10 -25.92 12.59 1.49
CA ARG A 10 -25.57 11.45 0.63
C ARG A 10 -24.08 11.13 0.68
N GLU A 11 -23.21 12.15 0.64
CA GLU A 11 -21.77 11.93 0.73
C GLU A 11 -21.34 11.45 2.12
N PHE A 12 -21.97 11.94 3.20
CA PHE A 12 -21.70 11.40 4.55
C PHE A 12 -22.05 9.92 4.67
N GLN A 13 -23.19 9.51 4.11
CA GLN A 13 -23.59 8.10 4.10
C GLN A 13 -22.58 7.25 3.31
N ARG A 14 -22.14 7.74 2.16
CA ARG A 14 -21.09 7.06 1.37
C ARG A 14 -19.80 6.91 2.16
N LEU A 15 -19.30 8.00 2.76
CA LEU A 15 -18.06 7.97 3.56
C LEU A 15 -18.17 7.01 4.75
N SER A 16 -19.36 6.93 5.37
CA SER A 16 -19.61 5.94 6.42
C SER A 16 -19.54 4.50 5.90
N GLY A 17 -20.03 4.25 4.68
CA GLY A 17 -19.89 2.97 3.99
C GLY A 17 -18.43 2.64 3.67
N GLU A 18 -17.63 3.63 3.25
CA GLU A 18 -16.19 3.48 3.02
C GLU A 18 -15.45 3.10 4.31
N GLU A 19 -15.78 3.72 5.44
CA GLU A 19 -15.19 3.40 6.75
C GLU A 19 -15.44 1.94 7.14
N LEU A 20 -16.67 1.45 6.91
CA LEU A 20 -17.05 0.05 7.10
C LEU A 20 -16.29 -0.89 6.16
N ALA A 21 -16.17 -0.53 4.88
CA ALA A 21 -15.44 -1.32 3.91
C ALA A 21 -13.94 -1.41 4.25
N ILE A 22 -13.32 -0.32 4.73
CA ILE A 22 -11.93 -0.32 5.19
C ILE A 22 -11.75 -1.31 6.33
N SER A 23 -12.56 -1.19 7.38
CA SER A 23 -12.48 -2.09 8.54
C SER A 23 -12.69 -3.54 8.14
N ARG A 24 -13.68 -3.81 7.27
CA ARG A 24 -13.99 -5.17 6.81
C ARG A 24 -12.84 -5.80 6.02
N VAL A 25 -12.25 -5.05 5.08
CA VAL A 25 -11.11 -5.53 4.29
C VAL A 25 -9.91 -5.82 5.20
N LEU A 26 -9.63 -4.96 6.17
CA LEU A 26 -8.55 -5.17 7.14
C LEU A 26 -8.79 -6.40 8.02
N GLU A 27 -9.99 -6.56 8.57
CA GLU A 27 -10.38 -7.74 9.35
C GLU A 27 -10.25 -9.03 8.54
N ASN A 28 -10.71 -9.05 7.29
CA ASN A 28 -10.58 -10.21 6.40
C ASN A 28 -9.10 -10.56 6.14
N LEU A 29 -8.27 -9.53 5.94
CA LEU A 29 -6.84 -9.69 5.71
C LEU A 29 -6.10 -10.23 6.94
N GLU A 30 -6.54 -9.87 8.14
CA GLU A 30 -6.02 -10.39 9.41
C GLU A 30 -6.49 -11.83 9.67
N ALA A 31 -7.75 -12.13 9.38
CA ALA A 31 -8.32 -13.47 9.52
C ALA A 31 -7.85 -14.47 8.44
N GLY A 32 -7.13 -14.02 7.41
CA GLY A 32 -6.69 -14.86 6.29
C GLY A 32 -7.82 -15.32 5.37
N SER A 33 -8.99 -14.67 5.44
CA SER A 33 -10.16 -14.92 4.59
C SER A 33 -10.04 -14.18 3.26
N ALA A 34 -11.00 -14.35 2.35
CA ALA A 34 -11.02 -13.63 1.09
C ALA A 34 -11.05 -12.09 1.34
N PRO A 35 -10.04 -11.32 0.89
CA PRO A 35 -9.84 -9.93 1.33
C PRO A 35 -11.01 -8.99 1.08
N THR A 36 -11.74 -9.19 -0.01
CA THR A 36 -12.85 -8.32 -0.44
C THR A 36 -14.23 -8.86 -0.03
N GLU A 37 -14.29 -9.97 0.71
CA GLU A 37 -15.55 -10.63 1.05
C GLU A 37 -16.42 -9.79 2.01
N GLY A 38 -17.65 -9.54 1.60
CA GLY A 38 -18.60 -8.72 2.37
C GLY A 38 -18.30 -7.22 2.37
N ALA A 39 -17.25 -6.76 1.69
CA ALA A 39 -17.01 -5.34 1.45
C ALA A 39 -17.70 -4.89 0.16
N GLU A 40 -18.15 -3.63 0.12
CA GLU A 40 -18.80 -3.09 -1.08
C GLU A 40 -17.81 -3.07 -2.26
N PRO A 41 -18.12 -3.69 -3.42
CA PRO A 41 -17.20 -3.77 -4.56
C PRO A 41 -16.79 -2.39 -5.12
N GLY A 42 -17.66 -1.40 -4.94
CA GLY A 42 -17.43 -0.03 -5.37
C GLY A 42 -16.53 0.79 -4.44
N SER A 43 -16.24 0.30 -3.23
CA SER A 43 -15.50 1.04 -2.21
C SER A 43 -14.08 1.36 -2.64
N LEU A 44 -13.57 2.49 -2.13
CA LEU A 44 -12.21 2.95 -2.38
C LEU A 44 -11.17 1.92 -1.92
N MET A 45 -11.41 1.27 -0.78
CA MET A 45 -10.50 0.26 -0.25
C MET A 45 -10.45 -1.01 -1.11
N VAL A 46 -11.61 -1.51 -1.58
CA VAL A 46 -11.64 -2.67 -2.49
C VAL A 46 -10.96 -2.35 -3.81
N ARG A 47 -11.25 -1.18 -4.40
CA ARG A 47 -10.57 -0.71 -5.62
C ARG A 47 -9.05 -0.60 -5.40
N ARG A 48 -8.62 -0.09 -4.24
CA ARG A 48 -7.21 0.02 -3.87
C ARG A 48 -6.54 -1.35 -3.78
N TYR A 49 -7.19 -2.31 -3.11
CA TYR A 49 -6.70 -3.68 -3.01
C TYR A 49 -6.55 -4.32 -4.40
N LEU A 50 -7.58 -4.27 -5.23
CA LEU A 50 -7.57 -4.85 -6.58
C LEU A 50 -6.53 -4.20 -7.48
N ALA A 51 -6.35 -2.88 -7.40
CA ALA A 51 -5.32 -2.18 -8.16
C ALA A 51 -3.90 -2.63 -7.75
N LEU A 52 -3.65 -2.82 -6.45
CA LEU A 52 -2.37 -3.33 -5.96
C LEU A 52 -2.16 -4.80 -6.35
N GLU A 53 -3.20 -5.61 -6.30
CA GLU A 53 -3.16 -7.01 -6.73
C GLU A 53 -2.84 -7.12 -8.23
N ASP A 54 -3.49 -6.31 -9.07
CA ASP A 54 -3.24 -6.30 -10.52
C ASP A 54 -1.81 -5.84 -10.86
N LEU A 55 -1.34 -4.76 -10.21
CA LEU A 55 0.05 -4.29 -10.36
C LEU A 55 1.06 -5.36 -9.92
N HIS A 56 0.77 -6.06 -8.82
CA HIS A 56 1.61 -7.15 -8.33
C HIS A 56 1.65 -8.33 -9.32
N ARG A 57 0.49 -8.75 -9.84
CA ARG A 57 0.40 -9.83 -10.85
C ARG A 57 1.18 -9.49 -12.12
N GLN A 58 1.18 -8.21 -12.52
CA GLN A 58 1.92 -7.71 -13.68
C GLN A 58 3.41 -7.44 -13.39
N HIS A 59 3.88 -7.66 -12.16
CA HIS A 59 5.24 -7.34 -11.72
C HIS A 59 5.62 -5.87 -11.96
N ALA A 60 4.63 -4.97 -11.93
CA ALA A 60 4.83 -3.54 -12.12
C ALA A 60 5.28 -2.88 -10.81
N VAL A 61 6.10 -1.83 -10.92
CA VAL A 61 6.50 -1.04 -9.76
C VAL A 61 5.28 -0.31 -9.20
N ILE A 62 4.95 -0.61 -7.95
CA ILE A 62 3.85 0.06 -7.24
C ILE A 62 4.31 1.47 -6.83
N ASN A 63 3.77 2.50 -7.48
CA ASN A 63 3.98 3.89 -7.10
C ASN A 63 2.88 4.35 -6.13
N HIS A 64 3.16 4.24 -4.83
CA HIS A 64 2.23 4.63 -3.78
C HIS A 64 1.80 6.11 -3.87
N SER A 65 2.74 7.01 -4.18
CA SER A 65 2.45 8.45 -4.32
C SER A 65 1.47 8.74 -5.45
N ALA A 66 1.60 8.06 -6.59
CA ALA A 66 0.66 8.21 -7.71
C ALA A 66 -0.74 7.67 -7.37
N LEU A 67 -0.79 6.53 -6.68
CA LEU A 67 -2.02 5.91 -6.20
C LEU A 67 -2.74 6.81 -5.18
N ALA A 68 -2.02 7.44 -4.25
CA ALA A 68 -2.57 8.38 -3.29
C ALA A 68 -3.04 9.69 -3.95
N ALA A 69 -2.24 10.25 -4.86
CA ALA A 69 -2.62 11.46 -5.60
C ALA A 69 -3.90 11.26 -6.43
N THR A 70 -4.04 10.10 -7.08
CA THR A 70 -5.24 9.75 -7.85
C THR A 70 -6.47 9.63 -6.94
N LEU A 71 -6.32 9.01 -5.76
CA LEU A 71 -7.39 8.89 -4.77
C LEU A 71 -7.87 10.27 -4.31
N VAL A 72 -6.94 11.14 -3.90
CA VAL A 72 -7.24 12.51 -3.47
C VAL A 72 -7.91 13.31 -4.58
N ALA A 73 -7.45 13.19 -5.83
CA ALA A 73 -8.03 13.89 -6.96
C ALA A 73 -9.49 13.47 -7.24
N LEU A 74 -9.77 12.16 -7.22
CA LEU A 74 -11.12 11.63 -7.39
C LEU A 74 -12.06 12.11 -6.29
N GLU A 75 -11.56 12.14 -5.06
CA GLU A 75 -12.34 12.45 -3.88
C GLU A 75 -12.61 13.96 -3.79
N SER A 76 -11.61 14.80 -4.10
CA SER A 76 -11.74 16.26 -4.21
C SER A 76 -12.78 16.69 -5.26
N SER A 77 -12.85 15.99 -6.39
CA SER A 77 -13.81 16.27 -7.47
C SER A 77 -15.27 16.19 -6.98
N ARG A 78 -15.57 15.29 -6.03
CA ARG A 78 -16.93 15.06 -5.50
C ARG A 78 -17.47 16.20 -4.65
N VAL A 79 -16.60 17.09 -4.16
CA VAL A 79 -16.97 18.20 -3.28
C VAL A 79 -17.15 19.52 -4.05
N SER A 80 -16.95 19.50 -5.36
CA SER A 80 -17.14 20.66 -6.25
C SER A 80 -18.55 21.26 -6.17
N PHE A 81 -19.61 20.44 -6.14
CA PHE A 81 -20.98 20.92 -6.07
C PHE A 81 -21.34 21.57 -4.73
N PRO A 82 -21.07 20.94 -3.56
CA PRO A 82 -21.23 21.62 -2.27
C PRO A 82 -20.44 22.94 -2.20
N LYS A 83 -19.21 22.98 -2.73
CA LYS A 83 -18.41 24.22 -2.80
C LYS A 83 -19.10 25.31 -3.63
N PHE A 84 -19.68 24.95 -4.77
CA PHE A 84 -20.48 25.88 -5.58
C PHE A 84 -21.70 26.40 -4.82
N VAL A 85 -22.47 25.53 -4.15
CA VAL A 85 -23.65 25.94 -3.38
C VAL A 85 -23.26 26.89 -2.24
N HIS A 86 -22.17 26.61 -1.53
CA HIS A 86 -21.66 27.48 -0.47
C HIS A 86 -21.37 28.90 -0.97
N ASN A 87 -20.68 29.01 -2.11
CA ASN A 87 -20.34 30.31 -2.71
C ASN A 87 -21.57 31.06 -3.25
N VAL A 88 -22.51 30.34 -3.85
CA VAL A 88 -23.71 30.95 -4.46
C VAL A 88 -24.73 31.40 -3.42
N LEU A 89 -24.81 30.75 -2.24
CA LEU A 89 -25.80 31.07 -1.21
C LEU A 89 -25.85 32.56 -0.84
N ILE A 90 -24.69 33.17 -0.61
CA ILE A 90 -24.58 34.61 -0.30
C ILE A 90 -24.94 35.46 -1.51
N LEU A 91 -24.48 35.09 -2.71
CA LEU A 91 -24.79 35.81 -3.95
C LEU A 91 -26.30 35.81 -4.24
N THR A 92 -26.99 34.68 -4.03
CA THR A 92 -28.46 34.62 -4.13
C THR A 92 -29.16 35.46 -3.06
N GLY A 93 -28.58 35.56 -1.86
CA GLY A 93 -29.08 36.46 -0.82
C GLY A 93 -29.01 37.92 -1.24
N VAL A 94 -27.85 38.36 -1.72
CA VAL A 94 -27.63 39.72 -2.25
C VAL A 94 -28.50 39.99 -3.49
N PHE A 95 -28.69 39.00 -4.36
CA PHE A 95 -29.63 39.15 -5.48
C PHE A 95 -31.06 39.40 -4.99
N GLY A 96 -31.50 38.65 -3.97
CA GLY A 96 -32.80 38.85 -3.32
C GLY A 96 -32.98 40.26 -2.75
N THR A 97 -31.93 40.84 -2.17
CA THR A 97 -31.99 42.23 -1.67
C THR A 97 -32.14 43.24 -2.79
N ILE A 98 -31.40 43.08 -3.89
CA ILE A 98 -31.45 43.99 -5.04
C ILE A 98 -32.86 44.01 -5.64
N VAL A 99 -33.47 42.84 -5.83
CA VAL A 99 -34.85 42.71 -6.34
C VAL A 99 -35.84 43.37 -5.36
N SER A 100 -35.69 43.12 -4.06
CA SER A 100 -36.57 43.66 -3.04
C SER A 100 -36.48 45.19 -2.93
N LEU A 101 -35.27 45.74 -3.01
CA LEU A 101 -35.05 47.20 -3.07
C LEU A 101 -35.63 47.81 -4.35
N SER A 102 -35.53 47.11 -5.48
CA SER A 102 -36.12 47.57 -6.74
C SER A 102 -37.64 47.68 -6.67
N ILE A 103 -38.31 46.71 -6.01
CA ILE A 103 -39.75 46.79 -5.74
C ILE A 103 -40.07 47.96 -4.80
N ALA A 104 -39.25 48.18 -3.77
CA ALA A 104 -39.42 49.33 -2.89
C ALA A 104 -39.32 50.68 -3.64
N LEU A 105 -38.37 50.79 -4.58
CA LEU A 105 -38.21 51.98 -5.42
C LEU A 105 -39.40 52.20 -6.36
N LEU A 106 -39.97 51.14 -6.93
CA LEU A 106 -41.21 51.22 -7.71
C LEU A 106 -42.37 51.74 -6.84
N GLY A 107 -42.49 51.24 -5.61
CA GLY A 107 -43.46 51.74 -4.64
C GLY A 107 -43.29 53.21 -4.32
N ALA A 108 -42.04 53.68 -4.18
CA ALA A 108 -41.75 55.11 -3.96
C ALA A 108 -42.15 55.97 -5.17
N SER A 109 -41.91 55.50 -6.39
CA SER A 109 -42.35 56.20 -7.61
C SER A 109 -43.87 56.31 -7.69
N ASP A 110 -44.61 55.30 -7.24
CA ASP A 110 -46.08 55.29 -7.23
C ASP A 110 -46.68 56.29 -6.23
N VAL A 111 -46.06 56.45 -5.04
CA VAL A 111 -46.43 57.50 -4.06
C VAL A 111 -46.21 58.91 -4.64
N ILE A 112 -45.15 59.10 -5.43
CA ILE A 112 -44.82 60.42 -6.00
C ILE A 112 -45.78 60.79 -7.15
N THR A 113 -46.27 59.80 -7.90
CA THR A 113 -47.03 60.02 -9.14
C THR A 113 -48.55 59.90 -8.98
N SER A 114 -49.02 59.17 -7.96
CA SER A 114 -50.44 58.93 -7.72
C SER A 114 -50.88 59.47 -6.35
N THR A 115 -52.13 59.97 -6.26
CA THR A 115 -52.72 60.51 -5.02
C THR A 115 -53.10 59.42 -4.01
N THR A 116 -52.70 58.16 -4.26
CA THR A 116 -53.06 56.99 -3.44
C THR A 116 -51.93 56.66 -2.48
N GLU A 117 -51.78 57.46 -1.42
CA GLU A 117 -50.61 57.43 -0.52
C GLU A 117 -50.42 56.09 0.22
N MET A 118 -51.49 55.34 0.50
CA MET A 118 -51.40 54.10 1.29
C MET A 118 -50.82 52.90 0.52
N GLY A 119 -51.02 52.81 -0.80
CA GLY A 119 -50.59 51.65 -1.61
C GLY A 119 -49.08 51.60 -1.82
N GLY A 120 -48.50 52.71 -2.29
CA GLY A 120 -47.07 52.82 -2.52
C GLY A 120 -46.23 52.75 -1.24
N LEU A 121 -46.71 53.32 -0.12
CA LEU A 121 -46.06 53.18 1.19
C LEU A 121 -46.00 51.71 1.66
N SER A 122 -47.08 50.95 1.49
CA SER A 122 -47.09 49.52 1.80
C SER A 122 -46.07 48.75 0.96
N MET A 123 -45.93 49.08 -0.33
CA MET A 123 -44.98 48.43 -1.24
C MET A 123 -43.52 48.72 -0.86
N ILE A 124 -43.23 49.96 -0.43
CA ILE A 124 -41.89 50.35 0.07
C ILE A 124 -41.54 49.53 1.32
N ILE A 125 -42.43 49.48 2.30
CA ILE A 125 -42.22 48.73 3.54
C ILE A 125 -42.02 47.23 3.24
N HIS A 126 -42.84 46.68 2.35
CA HIS A 126 -42.72 45.26 1.98
C HIS A 126 -41.39 44.96 1.28
N GLY A 127 -40.94 45.82 0.36
CA GLY A 127 -39.65 45.66 -0.32
C GLY A 127 -38.46 45.78 0.64
N MET A 128 -38.46 46.75 1.57
CA MET A 128 -37.40 46.87 2.58
C MET A 128 -37.38 45.69 3.55
N SER A 129 -38.54 45.25 4.04
CA SER A 129 -38.66 44.10 4.95
C SER A 129 -38.22 42.80 4.27
N THR A 130 -38.63 42.59 3.02
CA THR A 130 -38.23 41.43 2.22
C THR A 130 -36.72 41.41 1.98
N ALA A 131 -36.10 42.56 1.73
CA ALA A 131 -34.64 42.69 1.58
C ALA A 131 -33.91 42.28 2.88
N LEU A 132 -34.37 42.74 4.04
CA LEU A 132 -33.75 42.40 5.33
C LEU A 132 -33.97 40.92 5.69
N SER A 133 -35.15 40.38 5.40
CA SER A 133 -35.43 38.95 5.62
C SER A 133 -34.60 38.05 4.70
N THR A 134 -34.35 38.46 3.45
CA THR A 134 -33.52 37.70 2.50
C THR A 134 -32.04 37.70 2.89
N THR A 135 -31.49 38.82 3.40
CA THR A 135 -30.11 38.81 3.94
C THR A 135 -29.99 37.90 5.16
N MET A 136 -30.90 38.02 6.12
CA MET A 136 -30.88 37.22 7.34
C MET A 136 -30.98 35.72 7.02
N THR A 137 -31.88 35.35 6.11
CA THR A 137 -32.04 33.95 5.68
C THR A 137 -30.80 33.44 4.95
N ALA A 138 -30.20 34.25 4.06
CA ALA A 138 -29.00 33.86 3.33
C ALA A 138 -27.79 33.65 4.26
N ILE A 139 -27.60 34.52 5.24
CA ILE A 139 -26.53 34.39 6.25
C ILE A 139 -26.73 33.10 7.06
N PHE A 140 -27.95 32.86 7.57
CA PHE A 140 -28.26 31.65 8.33
C PHE A 140 -28.01 30.39 7.51
N ALA A 141 -28.52 30.35 6.28
CA ALA A 141 -28.33 29.24 5.36
C ALA A 141 -26.84 29.02 5.03
N TYR A 142 -26.07 30.09 4.86
CA TYR A 142 -24.64 30.01 4.59
C TYR A 142 -23.86 29.42 5.77
N LEU A 143 -24.11 29.89 7.00
CA LEU A 143 -23.44 29.39 8.19
C LEU A 143 -23.79 27.92 8.46
N PHE A 144 -25.08 27.58 8.40
CA PHE A 144 -25.55 26.22 8.59
C PHE A 144 -24.94 25.28 7.54
N PHE A 145 -25.05 25.64 6.25
CA PHE A 145 -24.48 24.85 5.16
C PHE A 145 -22.96 24.74 5.27
N GLY A 146 -22.29 25.85 5.58
CA GLY A 146 -20.84 25.93 5.72
C GLY A 146 -20.31 25.00 6.82
N TYR A 147 -20.99 24.92 7.97
CA TYR A 147 -20.62 23.99 9.04
C TYR A 147 -20.59 22.54 8.57
N PHE A 148 -21.67 22.06 7.94
CA PHE A 148 -21.74 20.69 7.44
C PHE A 148 -20.80 20.43 6.26
N TYR A 149 -20.56 21.44 5.43
CA TYR A 149 -19.59 21.38 4.35
C TYR A 149 -18.16 21.18 4.89
N LEU A 150 -17.75 21.95 5.91
CA LEU A 150 -16.46 21.74 6.58
C LEU A 150 -16.38 20.35 7.21
N ARG A 151 -17.44 19.93 7.92
CA ARG A 151 -17.48 18.60 8.55
C ARG A 151 -17.36 17.47 7.52
N LEU A 152 -17.91 17.66 6.32
CA LEU A 152 -17.80 16.70 5.23
C LEU A 152 -16.36 16.61 4.72
N MET A 153 -15.67 17.75 4.56
CA MET A 153 -14.26 17.79 4.19
C MET A 153 -13.37 17.08 5.20
N ASP A 154 -13.64 17.25 6.50
CA ASP A 154 -12.91 16.56 7.57
C ASP A 154 -13.10 15.04 7.49
N ALA A 155 -14.35 14.58 7.34
CA ALA A 155 -14.68 13.16 7.22
C ALA A 155 -14.04 12.54 5.98
N GLN A 156 -14.06 13.26 4.86
CA GLN A 156 -13.43 12.85 3.63
C GLN A 156 -11.91 12.67 3.80
N THR A 157 -11.26 13.67 4.42
CA THR A 157 -9.81 13.63 4.68
C THR A 157 -9.48 12.44 5.59
N HIS A 158 -10.28 12.21 6.63
CA HIS A 158 -10.11 11.07 7.53
C HIS A 158 -10.16 9.72 6.80
N VAL A 159 -11.18 9.48 5.96
CA VAL A 159 -11.31 8.24 5.18
C VAL A 159 -10.10 8.04 4.25
N VAL A 160 -9.69 9.09 3.53
CA VAL A 160 -8.51 9.03 2.65
C VAL A 160 -7.25 8.70 3.46
N SER A 161 -7.03 9.39 4.58
CA SER A 161 -5.89 9.11 5.47
C SER A 161 -5.90 7.68 5.99
N ARG A 162 -7.05 7.14 6.39
CA ARG A 162 -7.17 5.74 6.82
C ARG A 162 -6.84 4.75 5.71
N ILE A 163 -7.26 5.01 4.47
CA ILE A 163 -6.92 4.17 3.32
C ILE A 163 -5.41 4.20 3.06
N GLU A 164 -4.78 5.37 3.14
CA GLU A 164 -3.33 5.49 2.92
C GLU A 164 -2.53 4.85 4.05
N GLU A 165 -2.94 5.03 5.30
CA GLU A 165 -2.35 4.36 6.46
C GLU A 165 -2.47 2.83 6.34
N ALA A 166 -3.65 2.33 6.00
CA ALA A 166 -3.89 0.91 5.74
C ALA A 166 -3.07 0.38 4.56
N THR A 167 -2.98 1.16 3.49
CA THR A 167 -2.17 0.81 2.31
C THR A 167 -0.70 0.70 2.69
N SER A 168 -0.17 1.68 3.42
CA SER A 168 1.24 1.73 3.81
C SER A 168 1.61 0.64 4.81
N ARG A 169 0.76 0.40 5.82
CA ARG A 169 1.07 -0.57 6.89
C ARG A 169 0.74 -2.01 6.54
N VAL A 170 -0.35 -2.25 5.81
CA VAL A 170 -0.88 -3.61 5.62
C VAL A 170 -0.74 -4.07 4.17
N LEU A 171 -1.10 -3.24 3.19
CA LEU A 171 -1.13 -3.68 1.79
C LEU A 171 0.25 -3.69 1.14
N LEU A 172 1.02 -2.59 1.25
CA LEU A 172 2.33 -2.47 0.59
C LEU A 172 3.28 -3.60 0.99
N PRO A 173 3.47 -3.97 2.27
CA PRO A 173 4.36 -5.07 2.62
C PRO A 173 3.93 -6.44 2.05
N ARG A 174 2.63 -6.62 1.75
CA ARG A 174 2.11 -7.85 1.13
C ARG A 174 2.33 -7.89 -0.38
N PHE A 175 2.32 -6.73 -1.06
CA PHE A 175 2.40 -6.65 -2.53
C PHE A 175 3.76 -6.20 -3.07
N GLN A 176 4.53 -5.44 -2.31
CA GLN A 176 5.93 -5.14 -2.61
C GLN A 176 6.79 -6.15 -1.86
N ILE A 177 7.07 -7.29 -2.48
CA ILE A 177 8.30 -8.04 -2.15
C ILE A 177 9.42 -7.10 -2.60
N GLU A 178 10.04 -6.39 -1.66
CA GLU A 178 11.13 -5.47 -1.97
C GLU A 178 12.12 -6.16 -2.92
N PRO A 179 12.49 -5.54 -4.05
CA PRO A 179 13.59 -6.03 -4.88
C PRO A 179 14.88 -6.17 -4.06
N GLU A 180 15.01 -5.48 -2.92
CA GLU A 180 16.07 -5.70 -1.94
C GLU A 180 16.03 -7.08 -1.31
N LYS A 181 14.85 -7.65 -0.97
CA LYS A 181 14.77 -9.03 -0.48
C LYS A 181 15.11 -10.04 -1.56
N ALA A 182 14.74 -9.79 -2.82
CA ALA A 182 15.12 -10.64 -3.94
C ALA A 182 16.63 -10.56 -4.22
N ALA A 183 17.21 -9.36 -4.22
CA ALA A 183 18.64 -9.13 -4.42
C ALA A 183 19.50 -9.62 -3.23
N GLU A 184 19.02 -9.46 -2.00
CA GLU A 184 19.63 -9.98 -0.78
C GLU A 184 19.55 -11.51 -0.74
N GLN A 185 18.41 -12.11 -1.09
CA GLN A 185 18.28 -13.56 -1.24
C GLN A 185 19.18 -14.08 -2.35
N LEU A 186 19.28 -13.41 -3.50
CA LEU A 186 20.22 -13.79 -4.56
C LEU A 186 21.67 -13.66 -4.11
N THR A 187 22.01 -12.60 -3.36
CA THR A 187 23.35 -12.42 -2.79
C THR A 187 23.68 -13.51 -1.77
N HIS A 188 22.71 -13.87 -0.93
CA HIS A 188 22.83 -14.97 0.03
C HIS A 188 22.99 -16.31 -0.69
N ILE A 189 22.20 -16.57 -1.74
CA ILE A 189 22.32 -17.78 -2.57
C ILE A 189 23.69 -17.85 -3.23
N VAL A 190 24.19 -16.76 -3.83
CA VAL A 190 25.51 -16.71 -4.46
C VAL A 190 26.64 -16.91 -3.45
N ARG A 191 26.56 -16.29 -2.26
CA ARG A 191 27.53 -16.53 -1.18
C ARG A 191 27.50 -17.96 -0.67
N THR A 192 26.31 -18.53 -0.51
CA THR A 192 26.14 -19.92 -0.06
C THR A 192 26.68 -20.89 -1.12
N ALA A 193 26.45 -20.62 -2.40
CA ALA A 193 27.01 -21.39 -3.50
C ALA A 193 28.54 -21.29 -3.57
N ALA A 194 29.11 -20.09 -3.40
CA ALA A 194 30.56 -19.90 -3.35
C ALA A 194 31.21 -20.65 -2.18
N ALA A 195 30.62 -20.58 -0.99
CA ALA A 195 31.10 -21.32 0.19
C ALA A 195 30.96 -22.84 0.03
N LEU A 196 29.92 -23.30 -0.69
CA LEU A 196 29.75 -24.72 -1.00
C LEU A 196 30.83 -25.20 -1.98
N VAL A 197 31.18 -24.39 -2.98
CA VAL A 197 32.27 -24.69 -3.94
C VAL A 197 33.62 -24.74 -3.25
N GLU A 198 33.91 -23.80 -2.34
CA GLU A 198 35.16 -23.79 -1.57
C GLU A 198 35.29 -25.04 -0.68
N ARG A 199 34.21 -25.43 0.02
CA ARG A 199 34.16 -26.69 0.79
C ARG A 199 34.32 -27.93 -0.08
N LEU A 200 33.79 -27.92 -1.30
CA LEU A 200 33.95 -28.99 -2.27
C LEU A 200 35.41 -29.12 -2.74
N ASP A 201 36.09 -27.99 -2.94
CA ASP A 201 37.49 -27.95 -3.35
C ASP A 201 38.42 -28.44 -2.22
N GLU A 202 38.20 -27.98 -0.98
CA GLU A 202 38.89 -28.52 0.21
C GLU A 202 38.66 -30.01 0.39
N SER A 203 37.42 -30.48 0.19
CA SER A 203 37.09 -31.90 0.27
C SER A 203 37.81 -32.71 -0.80
N GLN A 204 37.88 -32.22 -2.05
CA GLN A 204 38.61 -32.89 -3.13
C GLN A 204 40.12 -32.92 -2.89
N ALA A 205 40.70 -31.82 -2.38
CA ALA A 205 42.10 -31.78 -1.96
C ALA A 205 42.40 -32.77 -0.82
N GLY A 206 41.48 -32.88 0.15
CA GLY A 206 41.54 -33.89 1.21
C GLY A 206 41.51 -35.32 0.66
N TYR A 207 40.61 -35.62 -0.29
CA TYR A 207 40.55 -36.92 -0.94
C TYR A 207 41.80 -37.25 -1.76
N ALA A 208 42.37 -36.26 -2.47
CA ALA A 208 43.62 -36.43 -3.20
C ALA A 208 44.79 -36.76 -2.25
N LYS A 209 44.85 -36.09 -1.09
CA LYS A 209 45.86 -36.36 -0.06
C LYS A 209 45.70 -37.74 0.56
N VAL A 210 44.47 -38.15 0.88
CA VAL A 210 44.18 -39.50 1.38
C VAL A 210 44.57 -40.57 0.35
N ALA A 211 44.31 -40.31 -0.94
CA ALA A 211 44.72 -41.22 -2.01
C ALA A 211 46.26 -41.35 -2.11
N GLU A 212 47.00 -40.26 -1.89
CA GLU A 212 48.46 -40.26 -1.88
C GLU A 212 49.04 -40.96 -0.65
N ASP A 213 48.51 -40.70 0.55
CA ASP A 213 48.89 -41.40 1.78
C ASP A 213 48.62 -42.91 1.66
N MET A 214 47.49 -43.28 1.05
CA MET A 214 47.12 -44.68 0.80
C MET A 214 48.07 -45.35 -0.21
N ARG A 215 48.54 -44.62 -1.23
CA ARG A 215 49.63 -45.10 -2.12
C ARG A 215 50.95 -45.26 -1.39
N SER A 216 51.31 -44.31 -0.53
CA SER A 216 52.54 -44.34 0.26
C SER A 216 52.54 -45.54 1.22
N LEU A 217 51.43 -45.79 1.92
CA LEU A 217 51.26 -46.95 2.80
C LEU A 217 51.34 -48.28 2.04
N LEU A 218 50.76 -48.35 0.84
CA LEU A 218 50.87 -49.55 -0.01
C LEU A 218 52.30 -49.77 -0.49
N ALA A 219 53.05 -48.71 -0.79
CA ALA A 219 54.46 -48.80 -1.16
C ALA A 219 55.32 -49.25 0.02
N SER A 220 55.14 -48.67 1.22
CA SER A 220 55.87 -49.08 2.42
C SER A 220 55.57 -50.52 2.82
N TYR A 221 54.31 -50.95 2.71
CA TYR A 221 53.90 -52.33 3.01
C TYR A 221 54.51 -53.32 2.01
N ARG A 222 54.61 -52.93 0.73
CA ARG A 222 55.31 -53.72 -0.30
C ARG A 222 56.80 -53.84 0.01
N ASP A 223 57.45 -52.74 0.36
CA ASP A 223 58.89 -52.72 0.69
C ASP A 223 59.18 -53.54 1.96
N GLU A 224 58.32 -53.47 2.97
CA GLU A 224 58.43 -54.26 4.20
C GLU A 224 58.23 -55.76 3.93
N MET A 225 57.24 -56.12 3.11
CA MET A 225 57.06 -57.50 2.64
C MET A 225 58.27 -58.02 1.86
N GLN A 226 58.89 -57.17 1.03
CA GLN A 226 60.06 -57.55 0.25
C GLN A 226 61.30 -57.74 1.14
N ARG A 227 61.54 -56.85 2.12
CA ARG A 227 62.60 -57.04 3.12
C ARG A 227 62.37 -58.26 4.00
N ASN A 228 61.12 -58.51 4.41
CA ASN A 228 60.80 -59.68 5.22
C ASN A 228 60.97 -60.97 4.42
N SER A 229 60.67 -60.95 3.12
CA SER A 229 60.98 -62.05 2.20
C SER A 229 62.50 -62.26 2.04
N GLU A 230 63.28 -61.19 1.94
CA GLU A 230 64.76 -61.26 1.89
C GLU A 230 65.33 -61.81 3.20
N GLY A 231 64.83 -61.37 4.35
CA GLY A 231 65.21 -61.89 5.67
C GLY A 231 64.82 -63.35 5.87
N LEU A 232 63.68 -63.80 5.32
CA LEU A 232 63.32 -65.21 5.29
C LEU A 232 64.28 -66.04 4.42
N ILE A 233 64.72 -65.50 3.27
CA ILE A 233 65.73 -66.15 2.40
C ILE A 233 67.07 -66.29 3.15
N GLU A 234 67.51 -65.23 3.82
CA GLU A 234 68.73 -65.22 4.64
C GLU A 234 68.62 -66.20 5.82
N MET A 235 67.48 -66.24 6.52
CA MET A 235 67.22 -67.22 7.57
C MET A 235 67.26 -68.66 7.04
N THR A 236 66.68 -68.94 5.86
CA THR A 236 66.82 -70.26 5.23
C THR A 236 68.26 -70.59 4.86
N GLN A 237 69.07 -69.61 4.48
CA GLN A 237 70.48 -69.81 4.13
C GLN A 237 71.34 -70.09 5.38
N VAL A 238 71.12 -69.34 6.47
CA VAL A 238 71.78 -69.57 7.78
C VAL A 238 71.36 -70.90 8.39
N LEU A 239 70.08 -71.28 8.30
CA LEU A 239 69.61 -72.60 8.72
C LEU A 239 70.20 -73.72 7.86
N ARG A 240 70.40 -73.49 6.55
CA ARG A 240 71.04 -74.46 5.64
C ARG A 240 72.53 -74.65 5.97
N GLU A 241 73.26 -73.59 6.29
CA GLU A 241 74.66 -73.66 6.73
C GLU A 241 74.81 -74.28 8.12
N GLY A 242 73.94 -73.91 9.08
CA GLY A 242 73.96 -74.44 10.45
C GLY A 242 73.58 -75.92 10.56
N PHE A 243 72.72 -76.43 9.68
CA PHE A 243 72.27 -77.83 9.68
C PHE A 243 72.94 -78.73 8.61
N ARG A 244 73.89 -78.22 7.81
CA ARG A 244 74.60 -78.98 6.75
C ARG A 244 73.66 -79.81 5.85
N LEU A 245 72.61 -79.18 5.34
CA LEU A 245 71.70 -79.84 4.40
C LEU A 245 72.25 -79.72 2.97
N ASN A 246 72.44 -80.86 2.30
CA ASN A 246 72.97 -80.95 0.92
C ASN A 246 72.05 -80.29 -0.11
N ASP A 247 72.67 -79.75 -1.17
CA ASP A 247 71.99 -79.15 -2.32
C ASP A 247 71.10 -80.16 -3.07
N PRO A 248 69.85 -79.80 -3.43
CA PRO A 248 69.01 -80.64 -4.28
C PRO A 248 69.21 -80.39 -5.79
N ASN A 249 70.24 -79.63 -6.21
CA ASN A 249 70.56 -79.45 -7.63
C ASN A 249 72.02 -79.82 -7.92
N ARG A 250 72.24 -81.12 -8.10
CA ARG A 250 73.02 -81.63 -9.23
C ARG A 250 72.04 -82.21 -10.23
#